data_AF-A0A7V3RPQ4-F1
#
_entry.id   AF-A0A7V3RPQ4-F1
#
_cell.length_a   1.000
_cell.length_b   1.000
_cell.length_c   1.000
_cell.angle_alpha   90.00
_cell.angle_beta   90.00
_cell.angle_gamma   90.00
#
_symmetry.space_group_name_H-M   'P 1'
#
loop_
_entity.id
_entity.type
_entity.pdbx_description
1 polymer ?
#
loop_
_entity_poly.entity_id
_entity_poly.type
_entity_poly.pdbx_seq_one_letter_code
_entity_poly.pdbx_strand_id
1 'polypeptide(L)'
;MKCHKEQARQKRWEQACMGAMLVLFAWGLSGCGRKAPNYVPSRDLSRQALETALNAWQSGRPVGKTIEAASLRVQVVDSGWGKKQKLGNYEILEEVSRPDGKRCFKTRLHLLKPQATQEVHYIVVGKDPLWIFREEDYKDYASWEGYK
;
A
#
# COMPACT_ATOMS: atom_id res chain seq x y z
N MET A 1 -62.13 28.89 -15.00
CA MET A 1 -61.93 27.93 -16.11
C MET A 1 -60.66 28.34 -16.86
N LYS A 2 -59.65 27.46 -16.98
CA LYS A 2 -58.37 27.57 -17.75
C LYS A 2 -57.49 28.85 -17.62
N CYS A 3 -56.18 28.63 -17.42
CA CYS A 3 -54.99 29.23 -18.08
C CYS A 3 -54.95 30.76 -18.41
N HIS A 4 -53.83 31.51 -18.32
CA HIS A 4 -52.40 31.22 -18.12
C HIS A 4 -51.64 32.59 -17.85
N LYS A 5 -50.31 32.82 -17.84
CA LYS A 5 -49.08 32.07 -18.21
C LYS A 5 -47.82 32.55 -17.39
N GLU A 6 -46.70 32.86 -18.05
CA GLU A 6 -45.42 33.44 -17.57
C GLU A 6 -45.56 34.69 -16.64
N GLN A 7 -44.79 34.93 -15.57
CA GLN A 7 -43.46 34.43 -15.13
C GLN A 7 -42.27 34.78 -16.05
N ALA A 8 -42.04 36.08 -16.31
CA ALA A 8 -40.83 36.59 -16.99
C ALA A 8 -40.49 38.07 -16.68
N ARG A 9 -40.50 38.51 -15.39
CA ARG A 9 -40.32 39.93 -15.00
C ARG A 9 -39.04 40.25 -14.21
N GLN A 10 -37.94 39.55 -14.46
CA GLN A 10 -36.63 39.87 -13.86
C GLN A 10 -35.52 39.88 -14.90
N LYS A 11 -34.88 41.05 -15.02
CA LYS A 11 -33.56 41.36 -15.61
C LYS A 11 -33.17 40.60 -16.90
N ARG A 12 -33.07 41.17 -18.11
CA ARG A 12 -32.76 42.57 -18.51
C ARG A 12 -31.72 43.24 -17.61
N TRP A 13 -30.43 43.00 -17.85
CA TRP A 13 -29.34 43.99 -18.01
C TRP A 13 -28.06 43.24 -18.47
N GLU A 14 -27.14 43.97 -19.11
CA GLU A 14 -25.78 43.54 -19.53
C GLU A 14 -25.56 42.09 -20.01
N GLN A 15 -25.99 41.79 -21.25
CA GLN A 15 -25.15 40.97 -22.13
C GLN A 15 -23.96 41.84 -22.59
N ALA A 16 -22.75 41.55 -22.11
CA ALA A 16 -21.52 42.22 -22.56
C ALA A 16 -20.30 41.30 -22.44
N CYS A 17 -19.26 41.58 -23.21
CA CYS A 17 -17.93 40.96 -23.11
C CYS A 17 -17.88 39.42 -23.26
N MET A 18 -18.30 38.96 -24.44
CA MET A 18 -17.70 37.78 -25.09
C MET A 18 -16.18 37.95 -25.17
N GLY A 19 -15.38 37.14 -24.45
CA GLY A 19 -13.92 37.15 -24.60
C GLY A 19 -13.12 36.52 -23.47
N ALA A 20 -12.41 35.42 -23.79
CA ALA A 20 -11.19 34.90 -23.16
C ALA A 20 -10.99 34.97 -21.63
N MET A 21 -10.99 33.80 -20.98
CA MET A 21 -9.76 33.35 -20.28
C MET A 21 -9.64 31.83 -20.21
N LEU A 22 -8.45 31.32 -20.56
CA LEU A 22 -8.12 29.90 -20.65
C LEU A 22 -7.21 29.55 -19.46
N VAL A 23 -7.81 29.20 -18.31
CA VAL A 23 -7.08 29.13 -17.02
C VAL A 23 -7.42 27.88 -16.21
N LEU A 24 -6.41 27.00 -16.07
CA LEU A 24 -6.21 26.02 -14.98
C LEU A 24 -7.32 24.99 -14.69
N PHE A 25 -7.45 23.97 -15.56
CA PHE A 25 -7.89 22.63 -15.12
C PHE A 25 -6.68 21.70 -14.94
N ALA A 26 -5.78 22.07 -14.02
CA ALA A 26 -4.47 21.44 -13.81
C ALA A 26 -4.33 20.87 -12.39
N TRP A 27 -5.26 20.00 -11.98
CA TRP A 27 -5.23 19.30 -10.69
C TRP A 27 -5.09 17.79 -10.84
N GLY A 28 -4.21 17.19 -10.03
CA GLY A 28 -4.47 15.85 -9.48
C GLY A 28 -3.58 14.69 -9.92
N LEU A 29 -2.74 14.82 -10.97
CA LEU A 29 -1.78 13.75 -11.32
C LEU A 29 -0.43 13.90 -10.60
N SER A 30 -0.48 14.13 -9.29
CA SER A 30 0.64 13.93 -8.37
C SER A 30 0.91 12.43 -8.16
N GLY A 31 1.21 11.73 -9.25
CA GLY A 31 1.63 10.34 -9.25
C GLY A 31 2.98 10.18 -8.56
N CYS A 32 2.98 10.11 -7.23
CA CYS A 32 4.17 9.80 -6.44
C CYS A 32 4.65 8.37 -6.75
N GLY A 33 5.44 8.25 -7.83
CA GLY A 33 6.17 7.05 -8.19
C GLY A 33 7.15 6.70 -7.07
N ARG A 34 6.68 5.88 -6.13
CA ARG A 34 7.51 5.25 -5.11
C ARG A 34 8.52 4.35 -5.84
N LYS A 35 9.73 4.87 -6.05
CA LYS A 35 10.85 4.10 -6.62
C LYS A 35 11.03 2.81 -5.84
N ALA A 36 11.28 1.72 -6.55
CA ALA A 36 11.61 0.42 -5.95
C ALA A 36 12.65 0.57 -4.83
N PRO A 37 12.37 0.08 -3.60
CA PRO A 37 13.34 0.09 -2.52
C PRO A 37 14.44 -0.94 -2.79
N ASN A 38 15.36 -0.67 -3.72
CA ASN A 38 16.40 -1.63 -4.15
C ASN A 38 17.55 -1.81 -3.14
N TYR A 39 17.50 -1.12 -1.99
CA TYR A 39 18.45 -1.34 -0.89
C TYR A 39 18.15 -2.67 -0.20
N VAL A 40 19.18 -3.48 0.03
CA VAL A 40 19.09 -4.74 0.77
C VAL A 40 19.53 -4.51 2.22
N PRO A 41 18.62 -4.56 3.20
CA PRO A 41 18.97 -4.39 4.61
C PRO A 41 19.83 -5.53 5.19
N SER A 42 20.45 -5.28 6.35
CA SER A 42 21.16 -6.31 7.11
C SER A 42 20.18 -7.39 7.60
N ARG A 43 20.69 -8.60 7.84
CA ARG A 43 19.89 -9.76 8.25
C ARG A 43 18.98 -9.46 9.44
N ASP A 44 19.57 -8.94 10.51
CA ASP A 44 18.88 -8.81 11.79
C ASP A 44 17.89 -7.64 11.77
N LEU A 45 18.22 -6.54 11.09
CA LEU A 45 17.29 -5.44 10.80
C LEU A 45 16.08 -5.92 9.99
N SER A 46 16.31 -6.80 9.01
CA SER A 46 15.26 -7.37 8.17
C SER A 46 14.32 -8.28 8.96
N ARG A 47 14.89 -9.13 9.81
CA ARG A 47 14.13 -10.01 10.69
C ARG A 47 13.33 -9.20 11.71
N GLN A 48 13.93 -8.20 12.35
CA GLN A 48 13.26 -7.32 13.31
C GLN A 48 12.10 -6.54 12.66
N ALA A 49 12.25 -6.09 11.41
CA ALA A 49 11.18 -5.44 10.67
C ALA A 49 10.03 -6.41 10.31
N LEU A 50 10.34 -7.66 9.96
CA LEU A 50 9.34 -8.70 9.74
C LEU A 50 8.60 -9.07 11.02
N GLU A 51 9.31 -9.26 12.14
CA GLU A 51 8.71 -9.52 13.45
C GLU A 51 7.84 -8.32 13.89
N THR A 52 8.27 -7.09 13.62
CA THR A 52 7.46 -5.88 13.85
C THR A 52 6.16 -5.90 13.03
N ALA A 53 6.21 -6.31 11.76
CA ALA A 53 5.04 -6.42 10.89
C ALA A 53 4.07 -7.51 11.36
N LEU A 54 4.58 -8.70 11.71
CA LEU A 54 3.74 -9.84 12.11
C LEU A 54 3.09 -9.62 13.49
N ASN A 55 3.82 -9.04 14.45
CA ASN A 55 3.24 -8.59 15.73
C ASN A 55 2.14 -7.53 15.54
N ALA A 56 2.32 -6.59 14.59
CA ALA A 56 1.28 -5.62 14.26
C ALA A 56 0.02 -6.28 13.62
N TRP A 57 0.19 -7.34 12.83
CA TRP A 57 -0.93 -8.12 12.29
C TRP A 57 -1.65 -8.94 13.37
N GLN A 58 -0.89 -9.62 14.24
CA GLN A 58 -1.43 -10.43 15.34
C GLN A 58 -2.21 -9.58 16.36
N SER A 59 -1.74 -8.36 16.64
CA SER A 59 -2.46 -7.35 17.44
C SER A 59 -3.66 -6.69 16.71
N GLY A 60 -3.97 -7.11 15.48
CA GLY A 60 -5.16 -6.69 14.74
C GLY A 60 -5.06 -5.33 14.05
N ARG A 61 -3.85 -4.76 13.90
CA ARG A 61 -3.65 -3.50 13.18
C ARG A 61 -4.07 -3.66 11.71
N PRO A 62 -4.70 -2.65 11.07
CA PRO A 62 -4.98 -2.69 9.64
C PRO A 62 -3.68 -2.50 8.83
N VAL A 63 -3.57 -3.23 7.70
CA VAL A 63 -2.48 -3.09 6.73
C VAL A 63 -2.51 -1.72 6.03
N GLY A 64 -1.42 -1.36 5.36
CA GLY A 64 -1.33 -0.16 4.50
C GLY A 64 -0.98 1.15 5.22
N LYS A 65 -1.10 1.20 6.56
CA LYS A 65 -0.49 2.27 7.38
C LYS A 65 0.91 1.86 7.83
N THR A 66 1.89 2.76 7.71
CA THR A 66 3.24 2.55 8.26
C THR A 66 3.17 2.19 9.75
N ILE A 67 3.99 1.24 10.16
CA ILE A 67 4.18 0.83 11.54
C ILE A 67 5.42 1.57 12.04
N GLU A 68 5.22 2.47 13.01
CA GLU A 68 6.30 3.19 13.69
C GLU A 68 6.63 2.40 14.96
N ALA A 69 7.85 1.89 15.09
CA ALA A 69 8.29 1.02 16.18
C ALA A 69 9.70 1.44 16.65
N ALA A 70 9.76 2.22 17.73
CA ALA A 70 10.98 2.91 18.17
C ALA A 70 11.60 3.75 17.02
N SER A 71 12.76 3.34 16.49
CA SER A 71 13.43 3.98 15.35
C SER A 71 13.16 3.31 13.99
N LEU A 72 12.35 2.25 13.96
CA LEU A 72 12.01 1.50 12.75
C LEU A 72 10.66 1.95 12.18
N ARG A 73 10.66 2.28 10.89
CA ARG A 73 9.43 2.53 10.12
C ARG A 73 9.23 1.38 9.16
N VAL A 74 8.14 0.64 9.31
CA VAL A 74 7.87 -0.58 8.53
C VAL A 74 6.59 -0.40 7.70
N GLN A 75 6.67 -0.62 6.40
CA GLN A 75 5.54 -0.59 5.49
C GLN A 75 5.29 -1.99 4.92
N VAL A 76 4.05 -2.49 5.03
CA VAL A 76 3.72 -3.87 4.69
C VAL A 76 2.82 -3.92 3.45
N VAL A 77 3.19 -4.80 2.51
CA VAL A 77 2.44 -5.17 1.32
C VAL A 77 2.18 -6.67 1.41
N ASP A 78 1.03 -7.02 1.97
CA ASP A 78 0.53 -8.40 2.10
C ASP A 78 -0.95 -8.41 1.72
N SER A 79 -1.29 -9.05 0.59
CA SER A 79 -2.66 -9.11 0.11
C SER A 79 -3.54 -10.09 0.90
N GLY A 80 -2.97 -11.01 1.69
CA GLY A 80 -3.69 -11.83 2.66
C GLY A 80 -4.19 -11.00 3.84
N TRP A 81 -3.30 -10.24 4.48
CA TRP A 81 -3.65 -9.24 5.50
C TRP A 81 -4.64 -8.20 4.93
N GLY A 82 -4.42 -7.74 3.69
CA GLY A 82 -5.36 -6.88 2.95
C GLY A 82 -6.77 -7.46 2.76
N LYS A 83 -6.89 -8.78 2.58
CA LYS A 83 -8.17 -9.52 2.52
C LYS A 83 -8.83 -9.71 3.91
N LYS A 84 -8.43 -8.91 4.91
CA LYS A 84 -8.93 -8.93 6.31
C LYS A 84 -8.74 -10.28 7.02
N GLN A 85 -7.73 -11.05 6.61
CA GLN A 85 -7.33 -12.24 7.34
C GLN A 85 -6.85 -11.87 8.75
N LYS A 86 -7.15 -12.72 9.75
CA LYS A 86 -6.63 -12.55 11.12
C LYS A 86 -5.51 -13.53 11.39
N LEU A 87 -4.31 -13.03 11.71
CA LEU A 87 -3.21 -13.82 12.23
C LEU A 87 -3.45 -14.14 13.73
N GLY A 88 -3.22 -15.39 14.13
CA GLY A 88 -3.29 -15.84 15.52
C GLY A 88 -1.92 -16.15 16.12
N ASN A 89 -1.06 -16.82 15.35
CA ASN A 89 0.35 -17.05 15.69
C ASN A 89 1.20 -17.11 14.41
N TYR A 90 2.51 -16.93 14.53
CA TYR A 90 3.46 -17.10 13.42
C TYR A 90 4.78 -17.72 13.88
N GLU A 91 5.49 -18.34 12.94
CA GLU A 91 6.82 -18.92 13.16
C GLU A 91 7.73 -18.53 11.97
N ILE A 92 8.82 -17.78 12.22
CA ILE A 92 9.82 -17.49 11.18
C ILE A 92 10.82 -18.64 11.17
N LEU A 93 10.63 -19.56 10.23
CA LEU A 93 11.31 -20.85 10.17
C LEU A 93 12.79 -20.70 9.78
N GLU A 94 13.07 -19.98 8.69
CA GLU A 94 14.40 -19.87 8.08
C GLU A 94 14.56 -18.61 7.22
N GLU A 95 15.80 -18.21 6.97
CA GLU A 95 16.15 -17.23 5.94
C GLU A 95 16.55 -17.97 4.66
N VAL A 96 15.87 -17.69 3.55
CA VAL A 96 16.03 -18.37 2.26
C VAL A 96 16.93 -17.53 1.36
N SER A 97 18.07 -18.09 0.95
CA SER A 97 18.96 -17.45 -0.03
C SER A 97 18.27 -17.27 -1.38
N ARG A 98 18.28 -16.05 -1.93
CA ARG A 98 17.75 -15.74 -3.27
C ARG A 98 18.87 -15.35 -4.25
N PRO A 99 18.75 -15.68 -5.55
CA PRO A 99 19.70 -15.24 -6.58
C PRO A 99 19.82 -13.72 -6.73
N ASP A 100 18.78 -12.97 -6.35
CA ASP A 100 18.73 -11.50 -6.41
C ASP A 100 19.23 -10.82 -5.13
N GLY A 101 19.83 -11.57 -4.21
CA GLY A 101 20.45 -11.10 -2.97
C GLY A 101 19.49 -10.56 -1.90
N LYS A 102 18.16 -10.57 -2.15
CA LYS A 102 17.18 -9.95 -1.26
C LYS A 102 16.90 -10.82 -0.04
N ARG A 103 16.73 -10.16 1.10
CA ARG A 103 16.43 -10.79 2.39
C ARG A 103 15.05 -11.43 2.30
N CYS A 104 14.98 -12.72 2.56
CA CYS A 104 13.79 -13.52 2.34
C CYS A 104 13.62 -14.51 3.48
N PHE A 105 12.44 -14.56 4.09
CA PHE A 105 12.18 -15.38 5.26
C PHE A 105 10.98 -16.29 5.01
N LYS A 106 11.17 -17.59 5.20
CA LYS A 106 10.07 -18.54 5.20
C LYS A 106 9.35 -18.49 6.54
N THR A 107 8.07 -18.18 6.50
CA THR A 107 7.24 -17.92 7.67
C THR A 107 5.99 -18.78 7.63
N ARG A 108 5.73 -19.51 8.70
CA ARG A 108 4.45 -20.18 8.94
C ARG A 108 3.50 -19.20 9.61
N LEU A 109 2.28 -19.11 9.09
CA LEU A 109 1.19 -18.27 9.60
C LEU A 109 0.05 -19.18 10.04
N HIS A 110 -0.39 -19.03 11.29
CA HIS A 110 -1.61 -19.66 11.80
C HIS A 110 -2.72 -18.63 11.83
N LEU A 111 -3.61 -18.70 10.84
CA LEU A 111 -4.73 -17.78 10.66
C LEU A 111 -5.94 -18.24 11.48
N LEU A 112 -6.61 -17.28 12.11
CA LEU A 112 -7.86 -17.47 12.85
C LEU A 112 -9.10 -17.21 11.99
N LYS A 113 -8.96 -16.46 10.90
CA LYS A 113 -10.05 -16.19 9.94
C LYS A 113 -9.50 -15.94 8.53
N PRO A 114 -9.85 -16.79 7.53
CA PRO A 114 -10.36 -18.16 7.72
C PRO A 114 -9.35 -18.98 8.56
N GLN A 115 -9.81 -20.02 9.23
CA GLN A 115 -8.90 -20.87 10.01
C GLN A 115 -8.05 -21.71 9.04
N ALA A 116 -6.73 -21.47 9.04
CA ALA A 116 -5.78 -22.13 8.15
C ALA A 116 -4.36 -22.01 8.70
N THR A 117 -3.48 -22.95 8.33
CA THR A 117 -2.03 -22.76 8.43
C THR A 117 -1.48 -22.56 7.02
N GLN A 118 -0.63 -21.56 6.82
CA GLN A 118 0.01 -21.26 5.53
C GLN A 118 1.51 -21.07 5.72
N GLU A 119 2.33 -21.63 4.83
CA GLU A 119 3.76 -21.27 4.75
C GLU A 119 3.95 -20.30 3.59
N VAL A 120 4.58 -19.15 3.87
CA VAL A 120 4.76 -18.04 2.93
C VAL A 120 6.19 -17.53 2.97
N HIS A 121 6.63 -16.86 1.91
CA HIS A 121 7.89 -16.12 1.90
C HIS A 121 7.65 -14.62 2.06
N TYR A 122 8.37 -13.98 2.97
CA TYR A 122 8.42 -12.52 3.09
C TYR A 122 9.76 -11.99 2.61
N ILE A 123 9.73 -11.04 1.68
CA ILE A 123 10.88 -10.36 1.10
C ILE A 123 11.01 -8.98 1.74
N VAL A 124 12.18 -8.66 2.27
CA VAL A 124 12.45 -7.44 3.04
C VAL A 124 13.46 -6.56 2.32
N VAL A 125 13.07 -5.32 2.04
CA VAL A 125 13.85 -4.38 1.22
C VAL A 125 13.67 -2.93 1.67
N GLY A 126 14.51 -2.02 1.18
CA GLY A 126 14.45 -0.60 1.51
C GLY A 126 15.22 -0.22 2.77
N LYS A 127 15.47 1.09 2.93
CA LYS A 127 16.27 1.65 4.02
C LYS A 127 15.38 2.30 5.09
N ASP A 128 14.50 3.20 4.66
CA ASP A 128 13.54 3.90 5.51
C ASP A 128 12.38 4.44 4.64
N PRO A 129 11.13 3.96 4.82
CA PRO A 129 10.76 2.80 5.61
C PRO A 129 11.36 1.50 5.05
N LEU A 130 11.43 0.49 5.91
CA LEU A 130 11.65 -0.91 5.54
C LEU A 130 10.35 -1.49 4.99
N TRP A 131 10.41 -2.13 3.84
CA TRP A 131 9.26 -2.72 3.17
C TRP A 131 9.24 -4.23 3.37
N ILE A 132 8.12 -4.74 3.87
CA ILE A 132 7.84 -6.18 3.96
C ILE A 132 6.84 -6.52 2.85
N PHE A 133 7.28 -7.21 1.82
CA PHE A 133 6.41 -7.76 0.79
C PHE A 133 6.20 -9.25 1.03
N ARG A 134 4.98 -9.74 0.89
CA ARG A 134 4.75 -11.17 0.68
C ARG A 134 5.21 -11.55 -0.74
N GLU A 135 5.72 -12.76 -0.96
CA GLU A 135 6.40 -13.08 -2.23
C GLU A 135 5.51 -12.97 -3.48
N GLU A 136 4.22 -13.35 -3.43
CA GLU A 136 3.32 -13.10 -4.57
C GLU A 136 3.20 -11.60 -4.88
N ASP A 137 2.96 -10.77 -3.86
CA ASP A 137 2.81 -9.32 -4.02
C ASP A 137 4.14 -8.65 -4.45
N TYR A 138 5.30 -9.24 -4.09
CA TYR A 138 6.61 -8.81 -4.59
C TYR A 138 6.84 -9.16 -6.06
N LYS A 139 6.39 -10.35 -6.52
CA LYS A 139 6.51 -10.75 -7.93
C LYS A 139 5.70 -9.82 -8.83
N ASP A 140 4.47 -9.50 -8.40
CA ASP A 140 3.64 -8.50 -9.08
C ASP A 140 4.35 -7.15 -9.09
N TYR A 141 4.80 -6.65 -7.93
CA TYR A 141 5.50 -5.36 -7.84
C TYR A 141 6.77 -5.27 -8.71
N ALA A 142 7.63 -6.29 -8.66
CA ALA A 142 8.87 -6.34 -9.43
C ALA A 142 8.63 -6.45 -10.94
N SER A 143 7.54 -7.13 -11.37
CA SER A 143 7.16 -7.17 -12.78
C SER A 143 6.77 -5.79 -13.30
N TRP A 144 6.02 -5.01 -12.52
CA TRP A 144 5.62 -3.63 -12.86
C TRP A 144 6.76 -2.62 -12.85
N GLU A 145 7.80 -2.81 -12.02
CA GLU A 145 9.01 -1.98 -12.09
C GLU A 145 9.90 -2.37 -13.28
N GLY A 146 9.87 -3.62 -13.74
CA GLY A 146 10.61 -4.11 -14.92
C GLY A 146 10.09 -3.63 -16.28
N TYR A 147 8.94 -2.93 -16.31
CA TYR A 147 8.35 -2.30 -17.50
C TYR A 147 8.67 -0.80 -17.65
N LYS A 148 9.63 -0.26 -16.87
CA LYS A 148 9.96 1.18 -16.80
C LYS A 148 11.39 1.50 -17.27
#